data_AF-A0A1M7R504-F1
#
_entry.id   AF-A0A1M7R504-F1
#
_cell.length_a   1.000
_cell.length_b   1.000
_cell.length_c   1.000
_cell.angle_alpha   90.00
_cell.angle_beta   90.00
_cell.angle_gamma   90.00
#
_symmetry.space_group_name_H-M   'P 1'
#
loop_
_entity.id
_entity.type
_entity.pdbx_description
1 polymer ?
#
loop_
_entity_poly.entity_id
_entity_poly.type
_entity_poly.pdbx_seq_one_letter_code
_entity_poly.pdbx_strand_id
1 'polypeptide(L)'
;MAPGKGFKRPDAAELRKKQAEARLKVPVLRPKACKACGDRFTPARKGQAACGIECALQVVADAKAKKERIATRAAKAAARPRSWWLAKAQEDFNAYIRARDADRPCISCLRHHDGSYDAGHYLTTGARPELRFTETNVHKQCVPCNRHLHGNPVLYRAELVRRVGLPEVERLEGPHAPLKLTIPDLQALRDHYRAELRELKARIE
;
A
#
# COMPACT_ATOMS: atom_id res chain seq x y z
N MET A 1 55.61 8.63 58.93
CA MET A 1 54.26 8.00 59.04
C MET A 1 53.24 9.12 59.21
N ALA A 2 52.41 9.39 58.20
CA ALA A 2 51.37 10.41 58.31
C ALA A 2 50.22 9.88 59.19
N PRO A 3 49.74 10.62 60.21
CA PRO A 3 48.62 10.17 61.02
C PRO A 3 47.35 10.12 60.17
N GLY A 4 46.75 8.92 60.10
CA GLY A 4 45.53 8.67 59.35
C GLY A 4 44.40 9.57 59.80
N LYS A 5 43.72 10.20 58.84
CA LYS A 5 42.55 11.05 59.09
C LYS A 5 41.46 10.19 59.72
N GLY A 6 41.18 10.43 61.01
CA GLY A 6 40.15 9.73 61.75
C GLY A 6 38.78 9.91 61.10
N PHE A 7 38.22 8.82 60.58
CA PHE A 7 36.85 8.80 60.08
C PHE A 7 35.90 8.81 61.28
N LYS A 8 35.39 9.98 61.66
CA LYS A 8 34.37 10.07 62.72
C LYS A 8 33.12 9.32 62.26
N ARG A 9 32.70 8.32 63.04
CA ARG A 9 31.42 7.62 62.80
C ARG A 9 30.30 8.67 62.88
N PRO A 10 29.44 8.78 61.86
CA PRO A 10 28.37 9.77 61.87
C PRO A 10 27.42 9.50 63.04
N ASP A 11 27.00 10.57 63.70
CA ASP A 11 26.08 10.53 64.83
C ASP A 11 24.79 9.82 64.42
N ALA A 12 24.32 8.89 65.26
CA ALA A 12 23.07 8.16 65.04
C ALA A 12 21.87 9.12 64.90
N ALA A 13 21.90 10.29 65.55
CA ALA A 13 20.90 11.33 65.37
C ALA A 13 21.00 11.99 63.98
N GLU A 14 22.23 12.21 63.47
CA GLU A 14 22.47 12.75 62.14
C GLU A 14 22.04 11.76 61.02
N LEU A 15 22.28 10.47 61.23
CA LEU A 15 21.80 9.40 60.35
C LEU A 15 20.27 9.30 60.34
N ARG A 16 19.62 9.37 61.51
CA ARG A 16 18.15 9.39 61.62
C ARG A 16 17.54 10.63 60.97
N LYS A 17 18.19 11.80 61.15
CA LYS A 17 17.78 13.06 60.51
C LYS A 17 17.93 12.99 58.99
N LYS A 18 19.06 12.50 58.48
CA LYS A 18 19.27 12.27 57.03
C LYS A 18 18.27 11.27 56.44
N GLN A 19 17.93 10.20 57.17
CA GLN A 19 16.91 9.24 56.76
C GLN A 19 15.49 9.83 56.78
N ALA A 20 15.17 10.68 57.75
CA ALA A 20 13.89 11.40 57.81
C ALA A 20 13.78 12.44 56.68
N GLU A 21 14.84 13.20 56.40
CA GLU A 21 14.92 14.18 55.30
C GLU A 21 14.84 13.51 53.93
N ALA A 22 15.44 12.33 53.76
CA ALA A 22 15.34 11.54 52.53
C ALA A 22 13.92 10.99 52.28
N ARG A 23 13.16 10.69 53.33
CA ARG A 23 11.75 10.24 53.24
C ARG A 23 10.78 11.35 52.84
N LEU A 24 11.14 12.63 53.04
CA LEU A 24 10.27 13.79 52.75
C LEU A 24 10.34 14.28 51.29
N LYS A 25 11.33 13.82 50.49
CA LYS A 25 11.47 14.22 49.09
C LYS A 25 10.60 13.37 48.16
N VAL A 26 9.28 13.58 48.20
CA VAL A 26 8.36 12.96 47.24
C VAL A 26 8.57 13.64 45.87
N PRO A 27 8.92 12.91 44.80
CA PRO A 27 9.13 13.51 43.49
C PRO A 27 7.80 14.03 42.93
N VAL A 28 7.67 15.36 42.87
CA VAL A 28 6.52 16.04 42.26
C VAL A 28 6.58 15.82 40.75
N LEU A 29 5.57 15.17 40.19
CA LEU A 29 5.49 14.92 38.75
C LEU A 29 4.94 16.16 38.04
N ARG A 30 5.50 16.48 36.87
CA ARG A 30 5.09 17.65 36.09
C ARG A 30 3.70 17.46 35.46
N PRO A 31 2.85 18.50 35.39
CA PRO A 31 1.56 18.44 34.73
C PRO A 31 1.68 18.07 33.25
N LYS A 32 0.75 17.27 32.75
CA LYS A 32 0.69 16.82 31.35
C LYS A 32 -0.74 16.73 30.84
N ALA A 33 -0.92 16.64 29.52
CA ALA A 33 -2.22 16.47 28.91
C ALA A 33 -2.78 15.05 29.11
N CYS A 34 -4.07 14.95 29.41
CA CYS A 34 -4.80 13.69 29.46
C CYS A 34 -4.96 13.11 28.04
N LYS A 35 -4.71 11.80 27.88
CA LYS A 35 -4.85 11.12 26.59
C LYS A 35 -6.30 10.96 26.11
N ALA A 36 -7.31 11.16 26.95
CA ALA A 36 -8.72 11.10 26.58
C ALA A 36 -9.31 12.50 26.32
N CYS A 37 -9.32 13.38 27.32
CA CYS A 37 -9.95 14.70 27.20
C CYS A 37 -9.02 15.85 26.77
N GLY A 38 -7.69 15.67 26.84
CA GLY A 38 -6.72 16.71 26.51
C GLY A 38 -6.38 17.69 27.65
N ASP A 39 -7.13 17.67 28.75
CA ASP A 39 -6.91 18.60 29.88
C ASP A 39 -5.56 18.40 30.57
N ARG A 40 -5.00 19.49 31.11
CA ARG A 40 -3.75 19.44 31.88
C ARG A 40 -4.03 18.92 33.29
N PHE A 41 -3.35 17.85 33.69
CA PHE A 41 -3.44 17.29 35.03
C PHE A 41 -2.06 16.94 35.59
N THR A 42 -1.94 16.98 36.92
CA THR A 42 -0.74 16.52 37.64
C THR A 42 -0.88 15.04 37.95
N PRO A 43 -0.03 14.15 37.40
CA PRO A 43 -0.16 12.72 37.61
C PRO A 43 0.22 12.34 39.04
N ALA A 44 -0.57 11.46 39.67
CA ALA A 44 -0.30 10.94 41.01
C ALA A 44 0.83 9.89 41.01
N ARG A 45 1.09 9.27 39.86
CA ARG A 45 2.15 8.26 39.67
C ARG A 45 2.77 8.34 38.29
N LYS A 46 4.02 7.89 38.18
CA LYS A 46 4.74 7.80 36.90
C LYS A 46 3.93 6.91 35.94
N GLY A 47 3.72 7.38 34.71
CA GLY A 47 3.00 6.65 33.67
C GLY A 47 1.47 6.83 33.62
N GLN A 48 0.84 7.50 34.60
CA GLN A 48 -0.61 7.76 34.58
C GLN A 48 -1.03 8.52 33.31
N ALA A 49 -1.88 7.95 32.46
CA ALA A 49 -2.20 8.53 31.14
C ALA A 49 -3.48 9.40 31.11
N ALA A 50 -4.27 9.33 32.18
CA ALA A 50 -5.59 9.96 32.27
C ALA A 50 -5.73 10.77 33.57
N CYS A 51 -6.53 11.84 33.52
CA CYS A 51 -6.79 12.73 34.67
C CYS A 51 -7.69 12.07 35.73
N GLY A 52 -8.57 11.15 35.33
CA GLY A 52 -9.51 10.43 36.22
C GLY A 52 -9.89 9.04 35.71
N ILE A 53 -10.77 8.35 36.44
CA ILE A 53 -11.18 6.96 36.16
C ILE A 53 -11.88 6.85 34.80
N GLU A 54 -12.82 7.75 34.50
CA GLU A 54 -13.55 7.76 33.22
C GLU A 54 -12.61 7.92 32.02
N CYS A 55 -11.71 8.91 32.10
CA CYS A 55 -10.68 9.10 31.09
C CYS A 55 -9.72 7.91 30.99
N ALA A 56 -9.45 7.19 32.08
CA ALA A 56 -8.63 5.99 32.04
C ALA A 56 -9.32 4.84 31.31
N LEU A 57 -10.62 4.66 31.52
CA LEU A 57 -11.44 3.69 30.80
C LEU A 57 -11.49 4.00 29.29
N GLN A 58 -11.66 5.28 28.94
CA GLN A 58 -11.66 5.73 27.54
C GLN A 58 -10.32 5.42 26.85
N VAL A 59 -9.19 5.75 27.48
CA VAL A 59 -7.85 5.45 26.93
C VAL A 59 -7.66 3.95 26.68
N VAL A 60 -8.18 3.09 27.55
CA VAL A 60 -8.14 1.63 27.37
C VAL A 60 -9.04 1.18 26.24
N ALA A 61 -10.27 1.71 26.15
CA ALA A 61 -11.21 1.42 25.07
C ALA A 61 -10.65 1.83 23.70
N ASP A 62 -10.09 3.04 23.58
CA ASP A 62 -9.48 3.55 22.35
C ASP A 62 -8.26 2.70 21.94
N ALA A 63 -7.44 2.30 22.91
CA ALA A 63 -6.30 1.42 22.65
C ALA A 63 -6.76 0.05 22.14
N LYS A 64 -7.84 -0.52 22.71
CA LYS A 64 -8.43 -1.79 22.26
C LYS A 64 -9.03 -1.67 20.87
N ALA A 65 -9.84 -0.65 20.61
CA ALA A 65 -10.43 -0.38 19.30
C ALA A 65 -9.35 -0.14 18.23
N LYS A 66 -8.25 0.55 18.56
CA LYS A 66 -7.11 0.73 17.66
C LYS A 66 -6.43 -0.61 17.35
N LYS A 67 -6.18 -1.45 18.36
CA LYS A 67 -5.59 -2.79 18.17
C LYS A 67 -6.48 -3.69 17.33
N GLU A 68 -7.79 -3.72 17.59
CA GLU A 68 -8.76 -4.47 16.80
C GLU A 68 -8.78 -3.98 15.35
N ARG A 69 -8.84 -2.66 15.11
CA ARG A 69 -8.75 -2.12 13.74
C ARG A 69 -7.48 -2.53 13.01
N ILE A 70 -6.33 -2.52 13.69
CA ILE A 70 -5.06 -2.96 13.10
C ILE A 70 -5.09 -4.46 12.79
N ALA A 71 -5.55 -5.28 13.74
CA ALA A 71 -5.67 -6.73 13.58
C ALA A 71 -6.65 -7.09 12.45
N THR A 72 -7.81 -6.45 12.38
CA THR A 72 -8.78 -6.64 11.30
C THR A 72 -8.22 -6.21 9.94
N ARG A 73 -7.46 -5.11 9.87
CA ARG A 73 -6.78 -4.69 8.63
C ARG A 73 -5.72 -5.70 8.20
N ALA A 74 -4.92 -6.21 9.14
CA ALA A 74 -3.91 -7.23 8.88
C ALA A 74 -4.54 -8.56 8.42
N ALA A 75 -5.60 -9.02 9.08
CA ALA A 75 -6.35 -10.20 8.68
C ALA A 75 -6.98 -10.06 7.29
N LYS A 76 -7.57 -8.89 6.97
CA LYS A 76 -8.08 -8.58 5.63
C LYS A 76 -6.99 -8.48 4.56
N ALA A 77 -5.77 -8.11 4.95
CA ALA A 77 -4.61 -8.09 4.05
C ALA A 77 -4.03 -9.49 3.82
N ALA A 78 -4.11 -10.38 4.81
CA ALA A 78 -3.73 -11.79 4.66
C ALA A 78 -4.77 -12.57 3.83
N ALA A 79 -6.06 -12.24 3.98
CA ALA A 79 -7.17 -12.90 3.29
C ALA A 79 -7.66 -12.12 2.05
N ARG A 80 -6.75 -11.56 1.25
CA ARG A 80 -7.16 -10.86 0.01
C ARG A 80 -7.81 -11.85 -0.96
N PRO A 81 -9.03 -11.57 -1.44
CA PRO A 81 -9.71 -12.47 -2.37
C PRO A 81 -9.01 -12.47 -3.73
N ARG A 82 -9.23 -13.53 -4.52
CA ARG A 82 -8.71 -13.67 -5.87
C ARG A 82 -9.01 -12.45 -6.77
N SER A 83 -10.20 -11.86 -6.65
CA SER A 83 -10.59 -10.66 -7.41
C SER A 83 -9.69 -9.46 -7.14
N TRP A 84 -9.21 -9.31 -5.91
CA TRP A 84 -8.28 -8.25 -5.54
C TRP A 84 -6.92 -8.45 -6.23
N TRP A 85 -6.41 -9.67 -6.22
CA TRP A 85 -5.17 -10.02 -6.92
C TRP A 85 -5.28 -9.88 -8.43
N LEU A 86 -6.44 -10.23 -9.00
CA LEU A 86 -6.73 -10.05 -10.42
C LEU A 86 -6.71 -8.57 -10.81
N ALA A 87 -7.33 -7.71 -10.00
CA ALA A 87 -7.30 -6.26 -10.21
C ALA A 87 -5.87 -5.72 -10.14
N LYS A 88 -5.06 -6.18 -9.18
CA LYS A 88 -3.66 -5.76 -9.07
C LYS A 88 -2.79 -6.20 -10.24
N ALA A 89 -2.93 -7.44 -10.69
CA ALA A 89 -2.24 -7.91 -11.87
C ALA A 89 -2.63 -7.10 -13.12
N GLN A 90 -3.92 -6.77 -13.27
CA GLN A 90 -4.40 -5.92 -14.38
C GLN A 90 -3.85 -4.49 -14.31
N GLU A 91 -3.78 -3.88 -13.12
CA GLU A 91 -3.21 -2.54 -12.94
C GLU A 91 -1.75 -2.49 -13.43
N ASP A 92 -0.92 -3.44 -12.99
CA ASP A 92 0.50 -3.51 -13.33
C ASP A 92 0.72 -3.90 -14.80
N PHE A 93 -0.05 -4.86 -15.34
CA PHE A 93 -0.07 -5.18 -16.77
C PHE A 93 -0.43 -3.96 -17.63
N ASN A 94 -1.51 -3.24 -17.28
CA ASN A 94 -1.94 -2.07 -18.02
C ASN A 94 -0.89 -0.94 -17.97
N ALA A 95 -0.17 -0.80 -16.85
CA ALA A 95 0.93 0.15 -16.72
C ALA A 95 2.10 -0.21 -17.64
N TYR A 96 2.46 -1.48 -17.69
CA TYR A 96 3.46 -1.99 -18.63
C TYR A 96 3.04 -1.73 -20.09
N ILE A 97 1.81 -2.07 -20.52
CA ILE A 97 1.36 -1.82 -21.90
C ILE A 97 1.45 -0.34 -22.30
N ARG A 98 1.03 0.57 -21.41
CA ARG A 98 1.13 2.02 -21.68
C ARG A 98 2.57 2.49 -21.80
N ALA A 99 3.49 1.92 -21.02
CA ALA A 99 4.91 2.24 -21.11
C ALA A 99 5.56 1.63 -22.36
N ARG A 100 5.25 0.37 -22.69
CA ARG A 100 5.71 -0.34 -23.90
C ARG A 100 5.34 0.43 -25.18
N ASP A 101 4.14 0.98 -25.19
CA ASP A 101 3.58 1.71 -26.33
C ASP A 101 3.71 3.24 -26.18
N ALA A 102 4.60 3.74 -25.30
CA ALA A 102 4.71 5.17 -24.96
C ALA A 102 4.91 6.05 -26.20
N ASP A 103 5.75 5.63 -27.15
CA ASP A 103 6.05 6.40 -28.36
C ASP A 103 5.10 6.12 -29.53
N ARG A 104 4.20 5.15 -29.40
CA ARG A 104 3.25 4.79 -30.46
C ARG A 104 2.04 5.71 -30.44
N PRO A 105 1.39 6.02 -31.58
CA PRO A 105 0.09 6.67 -31.56
C PRO A 105 -0.98 5.72 -31.01
N CYS A 106 -2.17 6.26 -30.71
CA CYS A 106 -3.34 5.45 -30.38
C CYS A 106 -3.58 4.36 -31.44
N ILE A 107 -3.74 3.10 -31.00
CA ILE A 107 -3.92 1.94 -31.89
C ILE A 107 -5.09 2.10 -32.88
N SER A 108 -6.17 2.81 -32.50
CA SER A 108 -7.35 2.93 -33.38
C SER A 108 -7.32 4.16 -34.27
N CYS A 109 -7.03 5.35 -33.74
CA CYS A 109 -7.12 6.59 -34.52
C CYS A 109 -5.78 7.06 -35.08
N LEU A 110 -4.67 6.40 -34.73
CA LEU A 110 -3.31 6.72 -35.17
C LEU A 110 -2.84 8.14 -34.84
N ARG A 111 -3.51 8.83 -33.91
CA ARG A 111 -3.12 10.17 -33.45
C ARG A 111 -2.42 10.12 -32.10
N HIS A 112 -1.56 11.11 -31.88
CA HIS A 112 -1.09 11.52 -30.56
C HIS A 112 -2.07 12.58 -30.01
N HIS A 113 -2.64 12.26 -28.86
CA HIS A 113 -3.49 13.11 -28.05
C HIS A 113 -2.74 13.56 -26.79
N ASP A 114 -3.04 14.76 -26.30
CA ASP A 114 -2.58 15.28 -25.01
C ASP A 114 -3.41 14.75 -23.82
N GLY A 115 -4.50 14.04 -24.11
CA GLY A 115 -5.38 13.44 -23.12
C GLY A 115 -4.86 12.13 -22.53
N SER A 116 -5.64 11.56 -21.61
CA SER A 116 -5.30 10.27 -21.00
C SER A 116 -5.38 9.10 -21.99
N TYR A 117 -4.53 8.10 -21.76
CA TYR A 117 -4.52 6.84 -22.49
C TYR A 117 -4.80 5.67 -21.56
N ASP A 118 -5.51 4.68 -22.09
CA ASP A 118 -5.76 3.40 -21.49
C ASP A 118 -4.93 2.30 -22.16
N ALA A 119 -4.89 1.11 -21.55
CA ALA A 119 -4.49 -0.13 -22.21
C ALA A 119 -5.76 -0.80 -22.76
N GLY A 120 -6.08 -0.56 -24.03
CA GLY A 120 -7.31 -1.02 -24.68
C GLY A 120 -7.18 -2.43 -25.22
N HIS A 121 -8.15 -3.28 -24.90
CA HIS A 121 -8.25 -4.65 -25.40
C HIS A 121 -8.94 -4.67 -26.78
N TYR A 122 -8.32 -5.31 -27.77
CA TYR A 122 -8.95 -5.58 -29.07
C TYR A 122 -10.21 -6.43 -28.88
N LEU A 123 -10.04 -7.60 -28.25
CA LEU A 123 -11.12 -8.45 -27.79
C LEU A 123 -11.29 -8.26 -26.28
N THR A 124 -12.42 -7.70 -25.89
CA THR A 124 -12.67 -7.24 -24.51
C THR A 124 -12.57 -8.36 -23.48
N THR A 125 -12.25 -8.02 -22.23
CA THR A 125 -12.17 -9.00 -21.14
C THR A 125 -13.51 -9.65 -20.78
N GLY A 126 -14.64 -9.06 -21.21
CA GLY A 126 -15.98 -9.63 -21.03
C GLY A 126 -16.30 -10.67 -22.09
N ALA A 127 -15.89 -10.43 -23.34
CA ALA A 127 -16.10 -11.36 -24.46
C ALA A 127 -15.06 -12.48 -24.52
N ARG A 128 -13.79 -12.16 -24.21
CA ARG A 128 -12.63 -13.06 -24.30
C ARG A 128 -11.77 -12.98 -23.03
N PRO A 129 -12.28 -13.40 -21.86
CA PRO A 129 -11.51 -13.37 -20.60
C PRO A 129 -10.19 -14.16 -20.67
N GLU A 130 -10.11 -15.16 -21.53
CA GLU A 130 -8.90 -15.94 -21.85
C GLU A 130 -7.72 -15.08 -22.36
N LEU A 131 -8.01 -13.96 -23.03
CA LEU A 131 -7.03 -13.08 -23.66
C LEU A 131 -6.70 -11.85 -22.80
N ARG A 132 -7.14 -11.84 -21.54
CA ARG A 132 -7.04 -10.67 -20.64
C ARG A 132 -5.63 -10.11 -20.50
N PHE A 133 -4.64 -11.01 -20.46
CA PHE A 133 -3.22 -10.72 -20.26
C PHE A 133 -2.38 -11.06 -21.50
N THR A 134 -3.02 -11.24 -22.65
CA THR A 134 -2.31 -11.49 -23.91
C THR A 134 -1.86 -10.16 -24.48
N GLU A 135 -0.55 -9.93 -24.52
CA GLU A 135 0.03 -8.65 -24.93
C GLU A 135 -0.32 -8.22 -26.36
N THR A 136 -0.47 -9.16 -27.29
CA THR A 136 -0.91 -8.88 -28.68
C THR A 136 -2.40 -8.56 -28.78
N ASN A 137 -3.18 -8.77 -27.72
CA ASN A 137 -4.57 -8.34 -27.64
C ASN A 137 -4.72 -6.94 -27.02
N VAL A 138 -3.65 -6.34 -26.48
CA VAL A 138 -3.75 -5.11 -25.66
C VAL A 138 -2.72 -4.07 -26.06
N HIS A 139 -3.18 -2.84 -26.32
CA HIS A 139 -2.33 -1.76 -26.80
C HIS A 139 -2.75 -0.42 -26.22
N LYS A 140 -1.86 0.58 -26.28
CA LYS A 140 -2.19 1.95 -25.90
C LYS A 140 -3.32 2.50 -26.79
N GLN A 141 -4.38 2.97 -26.14
CA GLN A 141 -5.57 3.51 -26.80
C GLN A 141 -6.04 4.77 -26.09
N CYS A 142 -6.40 5.82 -26.83
CA CYS A 142 -6.92 7.05 -26.24
C CYS A 142 -8.33 6.84 -25.67
N VAL A 143 -8.68 7.60 -24.63
CA VAL A 143 -10.00 7.51 -23.97
C VAL A 143 -11.18 7.64 -24.93
N PRO A 144 -11.21 8.56 -25.92
CA PRO A 144 -12.32 8.64 -26.86
C PRO A 144 -12.52 7.34 -27.65
N CYS A 145 -11.45 6.74 -28.17
CA CYS A 145 -11.55 5.48 -28.91
C CYS A 145 -11.90 4.30 -28.00
N ASN A 146 -11.27 4.20 -26.83
CA ASN A 146 -11.47 3.07 -25.93
C ASN A 146 -12.86 3.11 -25.27
N ARG A 147 -13.21 4.23 -24.64
CA ARG A 147 -14.39 4.33 -23.78
C ARG A 147 -15.64 4.76 -24.55
N HIS A 148 -15.54 5.79 -25.40
CA HIS A 148 -16.72 6.36 -26.08
C HIS A 148 -17.07 5.60 -27.37
N LEU A 149 -16.07 5.04 -28.06
CA LEU A 149 -16.27 4.22 -29.26
C LEU A 149 -16.10 2.72 -28.98
N HIS A 150 -16.19 2.31 -27.71
CA HIS A 150 -16.18 0.91 -27.28
C HIS A 150 -15.03 0.08 -27.86
N GLY A 151 -13.81 0.62 -27.82
CA GLY A 151 -12.60 -0.02 -28.34
C GLY A 151 -12.35 0.21 -29.84
N ASN A 152 -13.29 0.83 -30.56
CA ASN A 152 -13.18 1.15 -31.99
C ASN A 152 -12.60 -0.02 -32.83
N PRO A 153 -13.25 -1.20 -32.82
CA PRO A 153 -12.64 -2.47 -33.21
C PRO A 153 -12.26 -2.54 -34.69
N VAL A 154 -13.00 -1.86 -35.59
CA VAL A 154 -12.70 -1.86 -37.03
C VAL A 154 -11.34 -1.21 -37.29
N LEU A 155 -11.13 -0.01 -36.76
CA LEU A 155 -9.86 0.70 -36.93
C LEU A 155 -8.75 0.06 -36.10
N TYR A 156 -9.07 -0.48 -34.92
CA TYR A 156 -8.13 -1.27 -34.13
C TYR A 156 -7.61 -2.45 -34.95
N ARG A 157 -8.49 -3.28 -35.50
CA ARG A 157 -8.13 -4.47 -36.27
C ARG A 157 -7.26 -4.11 -37.48
N ALA A 158 -7.62 -3.06 -38.22
CA ALA A 158 -6.87 -2.61 -39.39
C ALA A 158 -5.41 -2.29 -39.04
N GLU A 159 -5.18 -1.61 -37.92
CA GLU A 159 -3.83 -1.33 -37.44
C GLU A 159 -3.16 -2.56 -36.83
N LEU A 160 -3.90 -3.41 -36.11
CA LEU A 160 -3.37 -4.63 -35.52
C LEU A 160 -2.78 -5.56 -36.59
N VAL A 161 -3.48 -5.75 -37.71
CA VAL A 161 -2.96 -6.50 -38.87
C VAL A 161 -1.63 -5.94 -39.38
N ARG A 162 -1.45 -4.61 -39.38
CA ARG A 162 -0.17 -4.00 -39.78
C ARG A 162 0.95 -4.25 -38.77
N ARG A 163 0.63 -4.31 -37.47
CA ARG A 163 1.61 -4.46 -36.39
C ARG A 163 2.09 -5.89 -36.19
N VAL A 164 1.16 -6.84 -36.21
CA VAL A 164 1.45 -8.25 -35.86
C VAL A 164 1.19 -9.24 -36.99
N GLY A 165 0.65 -8.77 -38.11
CA GLY A 165 0.29 -9.61 -39.26
C GLY A 165 -1.10 -10.23 -39.13
N LEU A 166 -1.70 -10.57 -40.27
CA LEU A 166 -3.01 -11.22 -40.34
C LEU A 166 -3.07 -12.57 -39.57
N PRO A 167 -2.06 -13.46 -39.64
CA PRO A 167 -2.14 -14.75 -38.95
C PRO A 167 -2.30 -14.62 -37.44
N GLU A 168 -1.64 -13.62 -36.81
CA GLU A 168 -1.77 -13.40 -35.37
C GLU A 168 -3.14 -12.82 -35.01
N VAL A 169 -3.70 -11.95 -35.87
CA VAL A 169 -5.07 -11.45 -35.69
C VAL A 169 -6.09 -12.58 -35.77
N GLU A 170 -5.97 -13.44 -36.77
CA GLU A 170 -6.85 -14.61 -36.92
C GLU A 170 -6.67 -15.59 -35.75
N ARG A 171 -5.44 -15.76 -35.25
CA ARG A 171 -5.19 -16.53 -34.02
C ARG A 171 -5.96 -15.95 -32.84
N LEU A 172 -5.93 -14.64 -32.63
CA LEU A 172 -6.68 -13.96 -31.55
C LEU A 172 -8.20 -14.08 -31.73
N GLU A 173 -8.70 -14.01 -32.95
CA GLU A 173 -10.13 -14.14 -33.26
C GLU A 173 -10.65 -15.58 -33.13
N GLY A 174 -9.73 -16.54 -33.20
CA GLY A 174 -9.98 -17.97 -33.07
C GLY A 174 -10.31 -18.46 -31.66
N PRO A 175 -10.48 -19.78 -31.51
CA PRO A 175 -10.77 -20.42 -30.23
C PRO A 175 -9.54 -20.43 -29.31
N HIS A 176 -9.80 -20.31 -28.01
CA HIS A 176 -8.77 -20.28 -26.98
C HIS A 176 -9.21 -21.09 -25.76
N ALA A 177 -8.23 -21.68 -25.06
CA ALA A 177 -8.49 -22.33 -23.80
C ALA A 177 -8.85 -21.31 -22.70
N PRO A 178 -9.75 -21.64 -21.76
CA PRO A 178 -10.06 -20.76 -20.64
C PRO A 178 -8.83 -20.45 -19.77
N LEU A 179 -8.64 -19.17 -19.44
CA LEU A 179 -7.56 -18.73 -18.57
C LEU A 179 -7.93 -18.94 -17.09
N LYS A 180 -7.40 -20.01 -16.49
CA LYS A 180 -7.63 -20.36 -15.08
C LYS A 180 -6.44 -19.96 -14.21
N LEU A 181 -6.43 -18.71 -13.75
CA LEU A 181 -5.39 -18.21 -12.85
C LEU A 181 -5.78 -18.40 -11.38
N THR A 182 -4.88 -19.00 -10.59
CA THR A 182 -4.93 -19.07 -9.13
C THR A 182 -4.42 -17.78 -8.49
N ILE A 183 -4.53 -17.64 -7.17
CA ILE A 183 -3.96 -16.48 -6.46
C ILE A 183 -2.43 -16.41 -6.63
N PRO A 184 -1.66 -17.51 -6.46
CA PRO A 184 -0.24 -17.52 -6.76
C PRO A 184 0.09 -17.08 -8.19
N ASP A 185 -0.67 -17.54 -9.20
CA ASP A 185 -0.43 -17.14 -10.59
C ASP A 185 -0.63 -15.62 -10.78
N LEU A 186 -1.66 -15.06 -10.15
CA LEU A 186 -1.92 -13.62 -10.20
C LEU A 186 -0.85 -12.79 -9.48
N GLN A 187 -0.28 -13.32 -8.39
CA GLN A 187 0.86 -12.72 -7.70
C GLN A 187 2.10 -12.72 -8.60
N ALA A 188 2.42 -13.87 -9.19
CA ALA A 188 3.54 -14.01 -10.12
C ALA A 188 3.40 -13.08 -11.32
N LEU A 189 2.20 -13.02 -11.92
CA LEU A 189 1.92 -12.15 -13.06
C LEU A 189 2.08 -10.66 -12.72
N ARG A 190 1.59 -10.25 -11.54
CA ARG A 190 1.77 -8.89 -11.03
C ARG A 190 3.26 -8.55 -10.88
N ASP A 191 4.01 -9.46 -10.26
CA ASP A 191 5.42 -9.23 -9.96
C ASP A 191 6.28 -9.24 -11.23
N HIS A 192 5.94 -10.08 -12.21
CA HIS A 192 6.52 -10.08 -13.55
C HIS A 192 6.33 -8.72 -14.24
N TYR A 193 5.10 -8.21 -14.38
CA TYR A 193 4.88 -6.93 -15.06
C TYR A 193 5.44 -5.72 -14.32
N ARG A 194 5.61 -5.82 -12.99
CA ARG A 194 6.34 -4.81 -12.23
C ARG A 194 7.83 -4.81 -12.55
N ALA A 195 8.43 -5.98 -12.71
CA ALA A 195 9.83 -6.10 -13.11
C ALA A 195 10.02 -5.56 -14.53
N GLU A 196 9.20 -6.03 -15.48
CA GLU A 196 9.21 -5.55 -16.88
C GLU A 196 9.06 -4.03 -16.97
N LEU A 197 8.14 -3.43 -16.21
CA LEU A 197 7.95 -1.99 -16.18
C LEU A 197 9.17 -1.24 -15.63
N ARG A 198 9.84 -1.77 -14.61
CA ARG A 198 11.07 -1.16 -14.06
C ARG A 198 12.20 -1.25 -15.07
N GLU A 199 12.40 -2.41 -15.67
CA GLU A 199 13.44 -2.65 -16.68
C GLU A 199 13.20 -1.81 -17.93
N LEU A 200 11.95 -1.66 -18.36
CA LEU A 200 11.61 -0.80 -19.48
C LEU A 200 11.92 0.66 -19.17
N LYS A 201 11.55 1.17 -17.99
CA LYS A 201 11.87 2.55 -17.59
C LYS A 201 13.37 2.79 -17.50
N ALA A 202 14.11 1.85 -16.91
CA ALA A 202 15.57 1.95 -16.79
C ALA A 202 16.30 1.92 -18.14
N ARG A 203 15.66 1.42 -19.21
CA ARG A 203 16.20 1.47 -20.58
C ARG A 203 15.92 2.78 -21.32
N ILE A 204 14.92 3.53 -20.85
CA ILE A 204 14.47 4.78 -21.48
C ILE A 204 15.16 5.99 -20.82
N GLU A 205 15.56 5.87 -19.55
CA GLU A 205 16.43 6.81 -18.82
C GLU A 205 17.90 6.72 -19.27
#